data_AF-B4MUX5-F1
#
_entry.id   AF-B4MUX5-F1
#
_cell.length_a   1.000
_cell.length_b   1.000
_cell.length_c   1.000
_cell.angle_alpha   90.00
_cell.angle_beta   90.00
_cell.angle_gamma   90.00
#
_symmetry.space_group_name_H-M   'P 1'
#
loop_
_entity.id
_entity.type
_entity.pdbx_description
1 polymer ?
#
loop_
_entity_poly.entity_id
_entity_poly.type
_entity_poly.pdbx_seq_one_letter_code
_entity_poly.pdbx_strand_id
1 'polypeptide(L)' 'MFLRSFMICLMAMWAILQCGAAKEYQFIPARCVDHPGVEQQIGGPLSLCSFPPKYQTADAEDIQAVIKHIKSLNLN' A
#
# COMPACT_ATOMS: atom_id res chain seq x y z
N MET A 1 14.20 -17.33 -45.83
CA MET A 1 14.12 -17.63 -44.38
C MET A 1 14.87 -16.61 -43.52
N PHE A 2 15.99 -16.04 -44.00
CA PHE A 2 16.79 -15.05 -43.26
C PHE A 2 16.04 -13.75 -42.95
N LEU A 3 15.34 -13.16 -43.92
CA LEU A 3 14.59 -11.91 -43.76
C LEU A 3 13.45 -12.03 -42.72
N ARG A 4 12.74 -13.17 -42.70
CA ARG A 4 11.70 -13.45 -41.70
C ARG A 4 12.28 -13.52 -40.28
N SER A 5 13.40 -14.19 -40.12
CA SER A 5 14.09 -14.29 -38.82
C SER A 5 14.60 -12.93 -38.36
N PHE A 6 15.12 -12.11 -39.28
CA PHE A 6 15.57 -10.75 -39.01
C PHE A 6 14.42 -9.85 -38.53
N MET A 7 13.26 -9.92 -39.19
CA MET A 7 12.07 -9.14 -38.80
C MET A 7 11.54 -9.57 -37.42
N ILE A 8 11.58 -10.87 -37.10
CA ILE A 8 11.18 -11.38 -35.79
C ILE A 8 12.11 -10.86 -34.69
N CYS A 9 13.43 -10.86 -34.92
CA CYS A 9 14.40 -10.30 -33.97
C CYS A 9 14.18 -8.80 -33.74
N LEU A 10 13.88 -8.03 -34.79
CA LEU A 10 13.59 -6.60 -34.70
C LEU A 10 12.34 -6.32 -33.86
N MET A 11 11.27 -7.09 -34.08
CA MET A 11 10.05 -6.95 -33.27
C MET A 11 10.26 -7.35 -31.81
N ALA A 12 11.05 -8.39 -31.54
CA ALA A 12 11.37 -8.81 -30.18
C ALA A 12 12.20 -7.74 -29.44
N MET A 13 13.19 -7.13 -30.09
CA MET A 13 13.98 -6.03 -29.51
C MET A 13 13.11 -4.81 -29.22
N TRP A 14 12.17 -4.48 -30.12
CA TRP A 14 11.24 -3.37 -29.89
C TRP A 14 10.31 -3.65 -28.70
N ALA A 15 9.82 -4.88 -28.55
CA ALA A 15 8.97 -5.27 -27.42
C ALA A 15 9.71 -5.14 -26.08
N ILE A 16 11.01 -5.49 -26.02
CA ILE A 16 11.83 -5.35 -24.82
C ILE A 16 12.03 -3.86 -24.48
N LEU A 17 12.20 -2.99 -25.48
CA LEU A 17 12.34 -1.55 -25.26
C LEU A 17 11.05 -0.89 -24.72
N GLN A 18 9.89 -1.46 -25.03
CA GLN A 18 8.58 -1.03 -24.51
C GLN A 18 8.27 -1.62 -23.13
N CYS A 19 9.10 -2.54 -22.63
CA CYS A 19 9.03 -3.01 -21.26
C CYS A 19 9.53 -1.85 -20.37
N GLY A 20 8.59 -1.00 -19.96
CA GLY A 20 8.86 0.24 -19.23
C GLY A 20 9.72 0.04 -17.99
N ALA A 21 10.33 1.14 -17.52
CA ALA A 21 11.15 1.15 -16.31
C ALA A 21 10.44 0.38 -15.18
N ALA A 22 11.13 -0.61 -14.63
CA ALA A 22 10.64 -1.33 -13.46
C ALA A 22 10.32 -0.30 -12.37
N LYS A 23 9.13 -0.40 -11.76
CA LYS A 23 8.77 0.47 -10.64
C LYS A 23 9.82 0.28 -9.55
N GLU A 24 10.58 1.33 -9.26
CA GLU A 24 11.50 1.30 -8.13
C GLU A 24 10.67 1.24 -6.85
N TYR A 25 10.90 0.19 -6.05
CA TYR A 25 10.30 0.09 -4.73
C TYR A 25 10.95 1.14 -3.83
N GLN A 26 10.15 2.12 -3.42
CA GLN A 26 10.57 3.10 -2.42
C GLN A 26 10.10 2.64 -1.05
N PHE A 27 11.05 2.47 -0.12
CA PHE A 27 10.72 2.20 1.27
C PHE A 27 10.28 3.51 1.94
N ILE A 28 8.99 3.62 2.25
CA ILE A 28 8.44 4.80 2.92
C ILE A 28 8.32 4.46 4.42
N PRO A 29 9.12 5.10 5.30
CA PRO A 29 9.05 4.82 6.73
C PRO A 29 7.74 5.36 7.32
N ALA A 30 7.00 4.49 7.99
CA ALA A 30 5.82 4.85 8.75
C ALA A 30 6.19 5.16 10.21
N ARG A 31 5.46 6.08 10.85
CA ARG A 31 5.48 6.27 12.30
C ARG A 31 4.16 5.80 12.87
N CYS A 32 4.20 4.73 13.64
CA CYS A 32 3.00 4.09 14.20
C CYS A 32 2.89 4.36 15.71
N VAL A 33 1.67 4.60 16.16
CA VAL A 33 1.31 4.72 17.57
C VAL A 33 0.29 3.64 17.87
N ASP A 34 0.57 2.83 18.89
CA ASP A 34 -0.34 1.81 19.37
C ASP A 34 -1.41 2.44 20.27
N HIS A 35 -2.64 1.94 20.15
CA HIS A 35 -3.78 2.37 20.96
C HIS A 35 -4.19 1.25 21.93
N PRO A 36 -3.47 1.10 23.08
CA PRO A 36 -3.75 0.04 24.03
C PRO A 36 -5.17 0.18 24.61
N GLY A 37 -5.84 -0.96 24.82
CA GLY A 37 -7.21 -1.00 25.36
C GLY A 37 -8.32 -0.90 24.30
N VAL A 38 -8.00 -0.54 23.05
CA VAL A 38 -8.95 -0.65 21.93
C VAL A 38 -9.16 -2.11 21.51
N GLU A 39 -8.22 -2.99 21.83
CA GLU A 39 -8.28 -4.43 21.54
C GLU A 39 -9.58 -5.10 22.00
N GLN A 40 -10.01 -4.78 23.21
CA GLN A 40 -11.24 -5.31 23.81
C GLN A 40 -12.49 -4.79 23.09
N GLN A 41 -12.37 -3.67 22.38
CA GLN A 41 -13.46 -2.98 21.71
C GLN A 41 -13.67 -3.43 20.27
N ILE A 42 -12.60 -3.81 19.57
CA ILE A 42 -12.66 -4.17 18.14
C ILE A 42 -12.22 -5.62 17.86
N GLY A 43 -11.85 -6.39 18.88
CA GLY A 43 -11.41 -7.78 18.74
C GLY A 43 -9.96 -7.96 18.29
N GLY A 44 -9.14 -6.90 18.32
CA GLY A 44 -7.73 -6.95 17.90
C GLY A 44 -6.97 -5.63 18.07
N PRO A 45 -5.64 -5.64 17.92
CA PRO A 45 -4.81 -4.46 18.13
C PRO A 45 -5.10 -3.37 17.10
N LEU A 46 -5.02 -2.12 17.53
CA LEU A 46 -5.12 -0.94 16.68
C LEU A 46 -3.82 -0.14 16.75
N SER A 47 -3.12 -0.06 15.62
CA SER A 47 -1.95 0.81 15.44
C SER A 47 -2.27 1.82 14.34
N LEU A 48 -2.10 3.10 14.65
CA LEU A 48 -2.29 4.19 13.69
C LEU A 48 -0.94 4.65 13.17
N CYS A 49 -0.75 4.50 11.86
CA CYS A 49 0.50 4.83 11.19
C CYS A 49 0.35 6.10 10.36
N SER A 50 1.32 7.00 10.49
CA SER A 50 1.44 8.22 9.70
C SER A 50 2.63 8.14 8.77
N PHE A 51 2.51 8.77 7.60
CA PHE A 51 3.51 8.73 6.54
C PHE A 51 4.06 10.13 6.23
N PRO A 52 5.27 10.23 5.65
CA PRO A 52 5.81 11.50 5.18
C PRO A 52 4.92 12.13 4.08
N PRO A 53 5.05 13.46 3.84
CA PRO A 53 6.03 14.36 4.45
C PRO A 53 5.63 14.90 5.83
N LYS A 54 4.34 14.89 6.17
CA LYS A 54 3.82 15.64 7.33
C LYS A 54 3.57 14.81 8.59
N TYR A 55 3.69 13.47 8.54
CA TYR A 55 3.49 12.55 9.68
C TYR A 55 2.34 12.96 10.59
N GLN A 56 1.19 13.27 9.99
CA GLN A 56 0.04 13.79 10.73
C GLN A 56 -0.63 12.65 11.49
N THR A 57 -0.90 12.90 12.77
CA THR A 57 -1.70 11.99 13.60
C THR A 57 -3.17 12.35 13.39
N ALA A 58 -4.02 11.32 13.25
CA ALA A 58 -5.46 11.51 13.22
C ALA A 58 -5.92 12.11 14.55
N ASP A 59 -6.96 12.94 14.52
CA ASP A 59 -7.55 13.48 15.74
C ASP A 59 -8.37 12.40 16.47
N ALA A 60 -8.74 12.66 17.72
CA ALA A 60 -9.45 11.68 18.53
C ALA A 60 -10.85 11.35 17.96
N GLU A 61 -11.48 12.29 17.24
CA GLU A 61 -12.81 12.11 16.67
C GLU A 61 -12.78 11.13 15.50
N ASP A 62 -11.84 11.30 14.57
CA ASP A 62 -11.60 10.40 13.45
C ASP A 62 -11.27 8.99 13.94
N ILE A 63 -10.43 8.88 14.97
CA ILE A 63 -10.06 7.59 15.58
C ILE A 63 -11.29 6.89 16.15
N GLN A 64 -12.14 7.62 16.88
CA GLN A 64 -13.36 7.06 17.45
C GLN A 64 -14.36 6.67 16.36
N ALA A 65 -14.47 7.46 15.29
CA ALA A 65 -15.33 7.14 14.15
C ALA A 65 -14.91 5.82 13.50
N VAL A 66 -13.60 5.61 13.30
CA VAL A 66 -13.05 4.34 12.78
C VAL A 66 -13.33 3.19 13.74
N ILE A 67 -13.06 3.35 15.04
CA ILE A 67 -13.34 2.31 16.05
C ILE A 67 -14.83 1.92 16.02
N LYS A 68 -15.73 2.91 15.97
CA LYS A 68 -17.18 2.69 15.89
C LYS A 68 -17.56 1.97 14.60
N HIS A 69 -16.94 2.33 13.48
CA HIS A 69 -17.16 1.65 12.22
C HIS A 69 -16.72 0.18 12.29
N ILE A 70 -15.52 -0.10 12.80
CA ILE A 70 -15.03 -1.48 12.95
C ILE A 70 -15.97 -2.32 13.84
N LYS A 71 -16.45 -1.75 14.97
CA LYS A 71 -17.47 -2.41 15.80
C LYS A 71 -18.74 -2.73 15.02
N SER A 72 -19.19 -1.83 14.14
CA SER A 72 -20.39 -2.03 13.35
C SER A 72 -20.27 -3.14 12.30
N LEU A 73 -19.05 -3.45 11.87
CA LEU A 73 -18.79 -4.53 10.92
C LEU A 73 -19.02 -5.92 11.54
N ASN A 74 -19.16 -6.00 12.87
CA ASN A 74 -19.48 -7.21 13.62
C ASN A 74 -18.64 -8.41 13.14
N LEU A 75 -17.32 -8.17 13.06
CA LEU A 75 -16.30 -9.13 12.65
C LEU A 75 -16.15 -10.21 13.74
N ASN A 76 -17.22 -10.99 13.94
CA ASN A 76 -17.23 -12.24 14.69
C ASN A 76 -16.91 -13.40 13.75
#